data_AF-D6CSC2-F1
#
_entry.id   AF-D6CSC2-F1
#
_cell.length_a   1.000
_cell.length_b   1.000
_cell.length_c   1.000
_cell.angle_alpha   90.00
_cell.angle_beta   90.00
_cell.angle_gamma   90.00
#
_symmetry.space_group_name_H-M   'P 1'
#
loop_
_entity.id
_entity.type
_entity.pdbx_description
1 polymer ?
#
loop_
_entity_poly.entity_id
_entity_poly.type
_entity_poly.pdbx_seq_one_letter_code
_entity_poly.pdbx_strand_id
1 'polypeptide(L)'
;MATINATNSLNTTMENTVSDIKDARKLKVSTQSEEHTNNMILGRLPNDDSIYSSVIESYRPLARPYVDAHAKNKFLTEAEVALFGIGRLEWLVSSTYSELSDKFTESELLTLMNCIIGGPLSIQQIDALPSLILENYGIEVDDYESTPFAPLVNKICRLTPLQRLALVDAAERIFHDLGRTDSLQSSFTHYGIKLLSNK
;
A
#
# COMPACT_ATOMS: atom_id res chain seq x y z
N MET A 1 -19.13 -1.50 -28.53
CA MET A 1 -19.03 -2.97 -28.32
C MET A 1 -17.77 -3.41 -27.54
N ALA A 2 -16.78 -2.55 -27.28
CA ALA A 2 -15.57 -2.94 -26.53
C ALA A 2 -15.76 -3.06 -25.00
N THR A 3 -16.71 -2.33 -24.40
CA THR A 3 -16.90 -2.25 -22.93
C THR A 3 -17.46 -3.53 -22.31
N ILE A 4 -18.25 -4.31 -23.05
CA ILE A 4 -18.91 -5.52 -22.54
C ILE A 4 -17.90 -6.66 -22.35
N ASN A 5 -16.84 -6.72 -23.17
CA ASN A 5 -15.83 -7.77 -23.08
C ASN A 5 -14.90 -7.59 -21.88
N ALA A 6 -14.62 -6.35 -21.46
CA ALA A 6 -13.80 -6.06 -20.28
C ALA A 6 -14.52 -6.45 -18.98
N THR A 7 -15.81 -6.15 -18.87
CA THR A 7 -16.62 -6.50 -17.69
C THR A 7 -16.79 -8.01 -17.54
N ASN A 8 -16.99 -8.74 -18.65
CA ASN A 8 -17.08 -10.20 -18.62
C ASN A 8 -15.74 -10.85 -18.26
N SER A 9 -14.63 -10.33 -18.78
CA SER A 9 -13.29 -10.82 -18.43
C SER A 9 -12.95 -10.61 -16.95
N LEU A 10 -13.30 -9.44 -16.37
CA LEU A 10 -13.10 -9.17 -14.95
C LEU A 10 -13.93 -10.11 -14.06
N ASN A 11 -15.19 -10.35 -14.43
CA ASN A 11 -16.07 -11.26 -13.68
C ASN A 11 -15.51 -12.68 -13.66
N THR A 12 -15.04 -13.21 -14.80
CA THR A 12 -14.46 -14.56 -14.88
C THR A 12 -13.16 -14.67 -14.09
N THR A 13 -12.29 -13.65 -14.12
CA THR A 13 -11.06 -13.65 -13.31
C THR A 13 -11.37 -13.61 -11.82
N MET A 14 -12.32 -12.78 -11.39
CA MET A 14 -12.76 -12.73 -9.99
C MET A 14 -13.39 -14.05 -9.52
N GLU A 15 -14.25 -14.68 -10.34
CA GLU A 15 -14.89 -15.95 -10.01
C GLU A 15 -13.86 -17.07 -9.80
N ASN A 16 -12.83 -17.12 -10.64
CA ASN A 16 -11.74 -18.08 -10.51
C ASN A 16 -10.93 -17.86 -9.21
N THR A 17 -10.54 -16.62 -8.91
CA THR A 17 -9.79 -16.30 -7.68
C THR A 17 -10.61 -16.59 -6.41
N VAL A 18 -11.91 -16.32 -6.42
CA VAL A 18 -12.82 -16.65 -5.30
C VAL A 18 -12.97 -18.16 -5.12
N SER A 19 -12.95 -18.94 -6.21
CA SER A 19 -12.97 -20.40 -6.16
C SER A 19 -11.69 -20.95 -5.52
N ASP A 20 -10.53 -20.49 -5.97
CA ASP A 20 -9.23 -20.92 -5.47
C ASP A 20 -9.08 -20.67 -3.95
N ILE A 21 -9.63 -19.57 -3.45
CA ILE A 21 -9.64 -19.24 -2.01
C ILE A 21 -10.59 -20.15 -1.23
N LYS A 22 -11.76 -20.49 -1.78
CA LYS A 22 -12.69 -21.43 -1.13
C LYS A 22 -12.07 -22.81 -0.99
N ASP A 23 -11.32 -23.26 -2.00
CA ASP A 23 -10.66 -24.55 -1.98
C ASP A 23 -9.44 -24.55 -1.03
N ALA A 24 -8.68 -23.45 -0.97
CA ALA A 24 -7.62 -23.26 0.03
C ALA A 24 -8.17 -23.23 1.48
N ARG A 25 -9.33 -22.58 1.71
CA ARG A 25 -10.01 -22.60 3.03
C ARG A 25 -10.50 -24.00 3.39
N LYS A 26 -11.04 -24.79 2.44
CA LYS A 26 -11.44 -26.18 2.69
C LYS A 26 -10.24 -27.06 3.08
N LEU A 27 -9.09 -26.89 2.44
CA LEU A 27 -7.85 -27.59 2.81
C LEU A 27 -7.38 -27.25 4.24
N LYS A 28 -7.56 -25.99 4.66
CA LYS A 28 -7.17 -25.53 6.01
C LYS A 28 -8.16 -25.96 7.10
N VAL A 29 -9.45 -26.01 6.79
CA VAL A 29 -10.49 -26.53 7.71
C VAL A 29 -10.36 -28.04 7.90
N SER A 30 -9.91 -28.78 6.89
CA SER A 30 -9.59 -30.22 6.98
C SER A 30 -8.42 -30.54 7.91
N THR A 31 -7.55 -29.57 8.23
CA THR A 31 -6.34 -29.75 9.04
C THR A 31 -6.46 -29.17 10.46
N GLN A 32 -7.59 -28.55 10.81
CA GLN A 32 -7.85 -27.96 12.13
C GLN A 32 -9.12 -28.52 12.81
N SER A 33 -9.48 -29.75 12.49
CA SER A 33 -10.46 -30.52 13.28
C SER A 33 -9.78 -31.05 14.54
N GLU A 34 -9.69 -30.21 15.57
CA GLU A 34 -9.71 -30.55 17.01
C GLU A 34 -9.05 -29.42 17.80
N GLU A 35 -9.79 -28.32 18.02
CA GLU A 35 -9.82 -27.65 19.33
C GLU A 35 -10.85 -26.50 19.38
N HIS A 36 -11.86 -26.73 20.20
CA HIS A 36 -12.62 -25.76 20.99
C HIS A 36 -13.36 -24.59 20.30
N THR A 37 -14.65 -24.87 20.11
CA THR A 37 -15.78 -23.94 20.20
C THR A 37 -15.67 -22.95 21.37
N ASN A 38 -15.71 -21.66 21.04
CA ASN A 38 -16.33 -20.52 21.76
C ASN A 38 -15.45 -19.28 21.68
N ASN A 39 -15.56 -18.54 20.57
CA ASN A 39 -15.26 -17.10 20.53
C ASN A 39 -15.96 -16.48 19.32
N MET A 40 -17.27 -16.29 19.45
CA MET A 40 -18.08 -15.56 18.49
C MET A 40 -18.21 -14.10 18.94
N ILE A 41 -17.11 -13.36 19.09
CA ILE A 41 -17.15 -11.91 19.36
C ILE A 41 -15.94 -11.25 18.66
N LEU A 42 -16.24 -10.38 17.68
CA LEU A 42 -15.35 -9.52 16.90
C LEU A 42 -14.30 -10.27 16.07
N GLY A 43 -14.45 -10.19 14.74
CA GLY A 43 -13.56 -10.82 13.76
C GLY A 43 -12.10 -10.41 13.93
N ARG A 44 -11.37 -11.16 14.76
CA ARG A 44 -9.92 -11.23 14.72
C ARG A 44 -9.56 -11.95 13.43
N LEU A 45 -9.26 -11.14 12.43
CA LEU A 45 -8.51 -11.54 11.25
C LEU A 45 -7.21 -12.22 11.74
N PRO A 46 -6.86 -13.42 11.24
CA PRO A 46 -5.66 -14.15 11.68
C PRO A 46 -4.39 -13.29 11.57
N ASN A 47 -3.55 -13.29 12.60
CA ASN A 47 -2.31 -12.48 12.69
C ASN A 47 -1.15 -12.99 11.80
N ASP A 48 -1.44 -13.55 10.63
CA ASP A 48 -0.41 -14.06 9.72
C ASP A 48 -0.17 -13.04 8.61
N ASP A 49 0.65 -12.03 8.91
CA ASP A 49 0.96 -10.87 8.06
C ASP A 49 1.41 -11.26 6.64
N SER A 50 1.98 -12.46 6.48
CA SER A 50 2.43 -12.99 5.19
C SER A 50 1.28 -13.31 4.22
N ILE A 51 0.14 -13.78 4.74
CA ILE A 51 -1.03 -14.12 3.95
C ILE A 51 -1.79 -12.85 3.57
N TYR A 52 -1.84 -11.84 4.44
CA TYR A 52 -2.53 -10.58 4.15
C TYR A 52 -1.86 -9.78 3.05
N SER A 53 -0.53 -9.66 3.08
CA SER A 53 0.24 -8.99 2.04
C SER A 53 -0.05 -9.57 0.65
N SER A 54 0.05 -10.90 0.50
CA SER A 54 -0.16 -11.56 -0.82
C SER A 54 -1.59 -11.43 -1.34
N VAL A 55 -2.59 -11.49 -0.46
CA VAL A 55 -4.00 -11.35 -0.85
C VAL A 55 -4.33 -9.89 -1.22
N ILE A 56 -3.87 -8.91 -0.45
CA ILE A 56 -4.09 -7.49 -0.74
C ILE A 56 -3.45 -7.12 -2.08
N GLU A 57 -2.22 -7.56 -2.35
CA GLU A 57 -1.56 -7.31 -3.63
C GLU A 57 -2.32 -7.92 -4.82
N SER A 58 -2.88 -9.11 -4.68
CA SER A 58 -3.66 -9.74 -5.76
C SER A 58 -4.95 -8.98 -6.12
N TYR A 59 -5.52 -8.25 -5.18
CA TYR A 59 -6.78 -7.53 -5.34
C TYR A 59 -6.61 -6.04 -5.67
N ARG A 60 -5.45 -5.46 -5.39
CA ARG A 60 -5.13 -4.03 -5.60
C ARG A 60 -5.47 -3.54 -7.03
N PRO A 61 -5.14 -4.27 -8.14
CA PRO A 61 -5.46 -3.82 -9.50
C PRO A 61 -6.96 -3.82 -9.83
N LEU A 62 -7.76 -4.65 -9.13
CA LEU A 62 -9.19 -4.83 -9.36
C LEU A 62 -10.05 -3.92 -8.48
N ALA A 63 -9.49 -3.43 -7.37
CA ALA A 63 -10.22 -2.74 -6.33
C ALA A 63 -10.85 -1.41 -6.80
N ARG A 64 -10.11 -0.60 -7.55
CA ARG A 64 -10.59 0.69 -8.07
C ARG A 64 -11.72 0.52 -9.10
N PRO A 65 -11.56 -0.28 -10.19
CA PRO A 65 -12.67 -0.59 -11.09
C PRO A 65 -13.90 -1.20 -10.40
N TYR A 66 -13.69 -2.02 -9.38
CA TYR A 66 -14.78 -2.65 -8.63
C TYR A 66 -15.64 -1.60 -7.88
N VAL A 67 -15.00 -0.67 -7.16
CA VAL A 67 -15.69 0.45 -6.48
C VAL A 67 -16.52 1.26 -7.45
N ASP A 68 -15.94 1.63 -8.61
CA ASP A 68 -16.61 2.43 -9.63
C ASP A 68 -17.85 1.71 -10.20
N ALA A 69 -17.79 0.38 -10.34
CA ALA A 69 -18.88 -0.45 -10.87
C ALA A 69 -19.98 -0.79 -9.84
N HIS A 70 -19.65 -0.85 -8.55
CA HIS A 70 -20.53 -1.38 -7.50
C HIS A 70 -21.00 -0.35 -6.45
N ALA A 71 -20.80 0.95 -6.72
CA ALA A 71 -21.24 2.04 -5.85
C ALA A 71 -22.77 2.13 -5.60
N LYS A 72 -23.59 1.32 -6.29
CA LYS A 72 -25.07 1.30 -6.14
C LYS A 72 -25.59 -0.04 -5.62
N ASN A 73 -26.10 0.00 -4.38
CA ASN A 73 -27.05 -0.94 -3.74
C ASN A 73 -26.98 -2.42 -4.15
N LYS A 74 -25.93 -3.11 -3.69
CA LYS A 74 -25.94 -4.56 -3.46
C LYS A 74 -25.52 -4.86 -2.03
N PHE A 75 -26.06 -5.92 -1.44
CA PHE A 75 -25.44 -6.54 -0.27
C PHE A 75 -24.10 -7.13 -0.73
N LEU A 76 -23.01 -6.60 -0.17
CA LEU A 76 -21.65 -7.02 -0.51
C LEU A 76 -21.27 -8.26 0.32
N THR A 77 -20.58 -9.19 -0.31
CA THR A 77 -19.87 -10.27 0.40
C THR A 77 -18.65 -9.74 1.15
N GLU A 78 -18.07 -10.54 2.05
CA GLU A 78 -16.86 -10.17 2.82
C GLU A 78 -15.69 -9.75 1.91
N ALA A 79 -15.44 -10.51 0.83
CA ALA A 79 -14.39 -10.20 -0.15
C ALA A 79 -14.66 -8.90 -0.91
N GLU A 80 -15.92 -8.62 -1.24
CA GLU A 80 -16.33 -7.40 -1.92
C GLU A 80 -16.24 -6.17 -1.02
N VAL A 81 -16.53 -6.31 0.28
CA VAL A 81 -16.30 -5.26 1.28
C VAL A 81 -14.81 -4.96 1.40
N ALA A 82 -13.96 -5.98 1.44
CA ALA A 82 -12.51 -5.82 1.46
C ALA A 82 -12.00 -5.09 0.20
N LEU A 83 -12.47 -5.50 -0.98
CA LEU A 83 -12.18 -4.82 -2.26
C LEU A 83 -12.63 -3.36 -2.26
N PHE A 84 -13.80 -3.06 -1.69
CA PHE A 84 -14.30 -1.70 -1.59
C PHE A 84 -13.43 -0.84 -0.65
N GLY A 85 -13.00 -1.43 0.47
CA GLY A 85 -12.06 -0.79 1.41
C GLY A 85 -10.71 -0.49 0.76
N ILE A 86 -10.10 -1.49 0.11
CA ILE A 86 -8.83 -1.34 -0.60
C ILE A 86 -8.96 -0.31 -1.72
N GLY A 87 -10.03 -0.37 -2.52
CA GLY A 87 -10.23 0.55 -3.65
C GLY A 87 -10.42 1.99 -3.20
N ARG A 88 -11.04 2.22 -2.03
CA ARG A 88 -11.12 3.56 -1.42
C ARG A 88 -9.76 4.04 -0.92
N LEU A 89 -8.96 3.17 -0.31
CA LEU A 89 -7.62 3.52 0.14
C LEU A 89 -6.71 3.85 -1.05
N GLU A 90 -6.72 3.00 -2.08
CA GLU A 90 -6.01 3.21 -3.35
C GLU A 90 -6.38 4.55 -3.97
N TRP A 91 -7.67 4.89 -3.98
CA TRP A 91 -8.12 6.17 -4.49
C TRP A 91 -7.60 7.36 -3.70
N LEU A 92 -7.71 7.30 -2.37
CA LEU A 92 -7.25 8.36 -1.49
C LEU A 92 -5.74 8.59 -1.69
N VAL A 93 -4.96 7.52 -1.69
CA VAL A 93 -3.51 7.57 -1.90
C VAL A 93 -3.17 8.11 -3.30
N SER A 94 -3.73 7.54 -4.36
CA SER A 94 -3.45 7.96 -5.73
C SER A 94 -3.87 9.41 -6.03
N SER A 95 -4.97 9.88 -5.43
CA SER A 95 -5.39 11.28 -5.53
C SER A 95 -4.44 12.25 -4.83
N THR A 96 -3.66 11.77 -3.85
CA THR A 96 -2.72 12.56 -3.06
C THR A 96 -1.32 12.63 -3.69
N TYR A 97 -0.96 11.70 -4.59
CA TYR A 97 0.38 11.67 -5.21
C TYR A 97 0.78 12.99 -5.87
N SER A 98 -0.15 13.65 -6.56
CA SER A 98 0.13 14.94 -7.20
C SER A 98 0.58 16.02 -6.20
N GLU A 99 0.11 15.95 -4.96
CA GLU A 99 0.49 16.87 -3.89
C GLU A 99 1.93 16.64 -3.41
N LEU A 100 2.55 15.49 -3.71
CA LEU A 100 3.95 15.19 -3.38
C LEU A 100 4.94 15.74 -4.42
N SER A 101 4.43 16.21 -5.56
CA SER A 101 5.27 16.72 -6.66
C SER A 101 6.09 17.95 -6.25
N ASP A 102 7.31 18.02 -6.77
CA ASP A 102 8.30 19.07 -6.56
C ASP A 102 8.68 19.29 -5.07
N LYS A 103 8.31 18.37 -4.15
CA LYS A 103 8.71 18.43 -2.72
C LYS A 103 10.02 17.73 -2.42
N PHE A 104 10.28 16.62 -3.10
CA PHE A 104 11.41 15.73 -2.82
C PHE A 104 12.33 15.62 -4.03
N THR A 105 13.63 15.64 -3.76
CA THR A 105 14.67 15.29 -4.72
C THR A 105 14.82 13.78 -4.83
N GLU A 106 15.49 13.31 -5.88
CA GLU A 106 15.78 11.89 -6.06
C GLU A 106 16.61 11.31 -4.90
N SER A 107 17.64 12.03 -4.45
CA SER A 107 18.49 11.60 -3.34
C SER A 107 17.71 11.43 -2.04
N GLU A 108 16.77 12.34 -1.76
CA GLU A 108 15.93 12.27 -0.56
C GLU A 108 15.01 11.03 -0.58
N LEU A 109 14.48 10.69 -1.75
CA LEU A 109 13.61 9.52 -1.90
C LEU A 109 14.39 8.22 -1.84
N LEU A 110 15.61 8.18 -2.37
CA LEU A 110 16.51 7.04 -2.19
C LEU A 110 16.85 6.81 -0.71
N THR A 111 17.16 7.88 0.03
CA THR A 111 17.35 7.82 1.49
C THR A 111 16.12 7.25 2.18
N LEU A 112 14.93 7.78 1.88
CA LEU A 112 13.68 7.28 2.45
C LEU A 112 13.43 5.81 2.09
N MET A 113 13.60 5.43 0.83
CA MET A 113 13.40 4.07 0.35
C MET A 113 14.31 3.09 1.09
N ASN A 114 15.58 3.44 1.33
CA ASN A 114 16.51 2.63 2.11
C ASN A 114 16.07 2.44 3.57
N CYS A 115 15.34 3.41 4.15
CA CYS A 115 14.82 3.31 5.52
C CYS A 115 13.58 2.41 5.66
N ILE A 116 12.81 2.25 4.59
CA ILE A 116 11.55 1.48 4.59
C ILE A 116 11.70 0.07 3.99
N ILE A 117 12.94 -0.36 3.71
CA ILE A 117 13.22 -1.73 3.26
C ILE A 117 12.95 -2.69 4.42
N GLY A 118 11.89 -3.48 4.31
CA GLY A 118 11.54 -4.45 5.37
C GLY A 118 10.11 -4.98 5.34
N GLY A 119 9.26 -4.43 4.49
CA GLY A 119 7.86 -4.82 4.35
C GLY A 119 6.90 -3.68 4.71
N PRO A 120 5.60 -3.98 4.78
CA PRO A 120 4.58 -2.95 4.99
C PRO A 120 4.75 -2.28 6.35
N LEU A 121 4.71 -0.94 6.36
CA LEU A 121 4.75 -0.16 7.58
C LEU A 121 3.38 -0.10 8.26
N SER A 122 3.37 -0.24 9.59
CA SER A 122 2.21 0.09 10.41
C SER A 122 1.94 1.60 10.44
N ILE A 123 0.72 1.99 10.82
CA ILE A 123 0.34 3.41 10.94
C ILE A 123 1.28 4.14 11.92
N GLN A 124 1.65 3.50 13.03
CA GLN A 124 2.57 4.06 14.00
C GLN A 124 3.96 4.30 13.40
N GLN A 125 4.44 3.40 12.54
CA GLN A 125 5.69 3.57 11.82
C GLN A 125 5.62 4.68 10.76
N ILE A 126 4.48 4.85 10.08
CA ILE A 126 4.27 5.95 9.13
C ILE A 126 4.27 7.31 9.85
N ASP A 127 3.66 7.39 11.03
CA ASP A 127 3.68 8.61 11.84
C ASP A 127 5.08 8.90 12.41
N ALA A 128 5.83 7.86 12.76
CA ALA A 128 7.20 7.92 13.26
C ALA A 128 8.27 7.93 12.16
N LEU A 129 7.90 8.12 10.90
CA LEU A 129 8.83 8.09 9.77
C LEU A 129 10.05 9.03 9.91
N PRO A 130 9.91 10.26 10.44
CA PRO A 130 11.06 11.09 10.81
C PRO A 130 12.07 10.38 11.73
N SER A 131 11.57 9.77 12.81
CA SER A 131 12.40 9.04 13.78
C SER A 131 13.05 7.81 13.17
N LEU A 132 12.32 7.05 12.34
CA LEU A 132 12.87 5.88 11.64
C LEU A 132 14.04 6.23 10.71
N ILE A 133 14.01 7.42 10.08
CA ILE A 133 15.14 7.89 9.28
C ILE A 133 16.34 8.16 10.19
N LEU A 134 16.14 8.90 11.29
CA LEU A 134 17.23 9.23 12.21
C LEU A 134 17.85 7.97 12.83
N GLU A 135 17.02 7.02 13.28
CA GLU A 135 17.44 5.75 13.84
C GLU A 135 18.27 4.92 12.85
N ASN A 136 17.82 4.82 11.59
CA ASN A 136 18.56 4.08 10.55
C ASN A 136 19.95 4.66 10.26
N TYR A 137 20.16 5.95 10.50
CA TYR A 137 21.44 6.61 10.30
C TYR A 137 22.21 6.87 11.60
N GLY A 138 21.72 6.38 12.76
CA GLY A 138 22.37 6.55 14.06
C GLY A 138 22.44 8.00 14.51
N ILE A 139 21.42 8.81 14.19
CA ILE A 139 21.34 10.23 14.53
C ILE A 139 20.39 10.40 15.72
N GLU A 140 20.87 11.07 16.76
CA GLU A 140 20.03 11.42 17.91
C GLU A 140 19.05 12.54 17.55
N VAL A 141 17.85 12.49 18.14
CA VAL A 141 16.78 13.46 17.87
C VAL A 141 17.20 14.88 18.24
N ASP A 142 18.07 15.06 19.23
CA ASP A 142 18.54 16.39 19.64
C ASP A 142 19.61 16.97 18.69
N ASP A 143 20.27 16.12 17.89
CA ASP A 143 21.40 16.51 17.04
C ASP A 143 21.00 16.69 15.56
N TYR A 144 19.81 16.21 15.17
CA TYR A 144 19.45 16.04 13.76
C TYR A 144 19.49 17.33 12.93
N GLU A 145 19.19 18.48 13.53
CA GLU A 145 19.13 19.78 12.84
C GLU A 145 20.47 20.16 12.19
N SER A 146 21.58 19.68 12.76
CA SER A 146 22.93 19.92 12.25
C SER A 146 23.35 18.96 11.14
N THR A 147 22.52 17.95 10.83
CA THR A 147 22.86 16.87 9.89
C THR A 147 22.37 17.15 8.47
N PRO A 148 22.94 16.48 7.45
CA PRO A 148 22.43 16.54 6.08
C PRO A 148 20.99 16.02 5.92
N PHE A 149 20.44 15.32 6.91
CA PHE A 149 19.10 14.75 6.88
C PHE A 149 18.01 15.72 7.37
N ALA A 150 18.39 16.83 8.02
CA ALA A 150 17.45 17.82 8.53
C ALA A 150 16.45 18.31 7.46
N PRO A 151 16.83 18.60 6.19
CA PRO A 151 15.88 19.01 5.17
C PRO A 151 14.81 17.95 4.87
N LEU A 152 15.20 16.68 4.75
CA LEU A 152 14.28 15.56 4.49
C LEU A 152 13.32 15.36 5.67
N VAL A 153 13.87 15.28 6.88
CA VAL A 153 13.11 15.09 8.12
C VAL A 153 12.08 16.21 8.28
N ASN A 154 12.50 17.47 8.09
CA ASN A 154 11.61 18.62 8.16
C ASN A 154 10.50 18.61 7.10
N LYS A 155 10.79 18.14 5.87
CA LYS A 155 9.76 17.97 4.84
C LYS A 155 8.72 16.94 5.26
N ILE A 156 9.15 15.78 5.78
CA ILE A 156 8.25 14.70 6.21
C ILE A 156 7.38 15.14 7.39
N CYS A 157 7.96 15.85 8.37
CA CYS A 157 7.21 16.41 9.50
C CYS A 157 6.08 17.35 9.05
N ARG A 158 6.25 18.07 7.93
CA ARG A 158 5.24 18.99 7.38
C ARG A 158 4.18 18.31 6.51
N LEU A 159 4.35 17.04 6.15
CA LEU A 159 3.34 16.29 5.41
C LEU A 159 2.14 15.97 6.31
N THR A 160 0.95 15.98 5.72
CA THR A 160 -0.25 15.44 6.37
C THR A 160 -0.14 13.91 6.51
N PRO A 161 -0.90 13.27 7.40
CA PRO A 161 -0.88 11.80 7.52
C PRO A 161 -1.18 11.09 6.19
N LEU A 162 -2.11 11.61 5.40
CA LEU A 162 -2.45 11.05 4.08
C LEU A 162 -1.30 11.23 3.07
N GLN A 163 -0.61 12.37 3.08
CA GLN A 163 0.58 12.58 2.24
C GLN A 163 1.74 11.66 2.65
N ARG A 164 1.96 11.41 3.95
CA ARG A 164 2.98 10.46 4.42
C ARG A 164 2.65 9.04 3.98
N LEU A 165 1.40 8.62 4.15
CA LEU A 165 0.94 7.32 3.67
C LEU A 165 1.14 7.18 2.16
N ALA A 166 0.76 8.19 1.39
CA ALA A 166 0.93 8.19 -0.06
C ALA A 166 2.41 8.15 -0.48
N LEU A 167 3.28 8.84 0.26
CA LEU A 167 4.73 8.82 0.03
C LEU A 167 5.33 7.43 0.28
N VAL A 168 4.97 6.79 1.40
CA VAL A 168 5.42 5.44 1.74
C VAL A 168 4.92 4.42 0.72
N ASP A 169 3.64 4.47 0.36
CA ASP A 169 3.07 3.56 -0.64
C ASP A 169 3.72 3.73 -2.02
N ALA A 170 3.97 4.97 -2.46
CA ALA A 170 4.69 5.20 -3.72
C ALA A 170 6.13 4.65 -3.67
N ALA A 171 6.84 4.91 -2.57
CA ALA A 171 8.22 4.44 -2.39
C ALA A 171 8.32 2.91 -2.34
N GLU A 172 7.39 2.24 -1.65
CA GLU A 172 7.30 0.77 -1.57
C GLU A 172 7.01 0.16 -2.94
N ARG A 173 6.02 0.70 -3.68
CA ARG A 173 5.71 0.23 -5.04
C ARG A 173 6.90 0.35 -5.98
N ILE A 174 7.56 1.51 -5.96
CA ILE A 174 8.74 1.74 -6.78
C ILE A 174 9.85 0.77 -6.41
N PHE A 175 10.08 0.53 -5.11
CA PHE A 175 11.07 -0.44 -4.66
C PHE A 175 10.80 -1.84 -5.24
N HIS A 176 9.54 -2.28 -5.24
CA HIS A 176 9.15 -3.56 -5.85
C HIS A 176 9.17 -3.55 -7.39
N ASP A 177 9.02 -2.38 -8.02
CA ASP A 177 9.06 -2.20 -9.47
C ASP A 177 10.44 -1.79 -10.03
N LEU A 178 11.49 -1.66 -9.20
CA LEU A 178 12.84 -1.21 -9.61
C LEU A 178 13.54 -2.10 -10.67
N GLY A 179 12.92 -3.19 -11.12
CA GLY A 179 13.34 -4.00 -12.28
C GLY A 179 12.63 -3.67 -13.61
N ARG A 180 11.67 -2.73 -13.63
CA ARG A 180 10.78 -2.45 -14.78
C ARG A 180 11.00 -1.10 -15.46
N THR A 181 11.77 -0.19 -14.86
CA THR A 181 11.95 1.18 -15.35
C THR A 181 13.41 1.60 -15.39
N ASP A 182 13.76 2.45 -16.37
CA ASP A 182 15.15 2.87 -16.62
C ASP A 182 15.73 3.84 -15.59
N SER A 183 14.89 4.51 -14.79
CA SER A 183 15.34 5.46 -13.76
C SER A 183 14.30 5.66 -12.66
N LEU A 184 14.76 6.09 -11.47
CA LEU A 184 13.88 6.38 -10.33
C LEU A 184 12.89 7.52 -10.64
N GLN A 185 13.36 8.55 -11.36
CA GLN A 185 12.51 9.62 -11.88
C GLN A 185 11.34 9.09 -12.70
N SER A 186 11.60 8.14 -13.60
CA SER A 186 10.56 7.51 -14.43
C SER A 186 9.56 6.73 -13.58
N SER A 187 10.04 6.02 -12.55
CA SER A 187 9.17 5.28 -11.62
C SER A 187 8.25 6.21 -10.83
N PHE A 188 8.76 7.29 -10.23
CA PHE A 188 7.91 8.27 -9.52
C PHE A 188 6.93 8.97 -10.46
N THR A 189 7.37 9.30 -11.68
CA THR A 189 6.51 9.93 -12.69
C THR A 189 5.37 9.00 -13.11
N HIS A 190 5.61 7.68 -13.16
CA HIS A 190 4.56 6.68 -13.43
C HIS A 190 3.41 6.76 -12.40
N TYR A 191 3.71 7.06 -11.13
CA TYR A 191 2.72 7.30 -10.09
C TYR A 191 2.25 8.76 -10.02
N GLY A 192 2.58 9.61 -11.00
CA GLY A 192 2.16 11.01 -11.02
C GLY A 192 2.89 11.91 -10.02
N ILE A 193 4.05 11.47 -9.51
CA ILE A 193 4.91 12.26 -8.62
C ILE A 193 6.09 12.78 -9.44
N LYS A 194 6.18 14.10 -9.59
CA LYS A 194 7.33 14.74 -10.24
C LYS A 194 8.38 15.10 -9.20
N LEU A 195 9.62 14.63 -9.37
CA LEU A 195 10.70 14.97 -8.44
C LEU A 195 11.18 16.41 -8.63
N LEU A 196 11.64 17.01 -7.53
CA LEU A 196 12.33 18.29 -7.52
C LEU A 196 13.71 18.13 -8.16
N SER A 197 13.98 18.90 -9.21
CA SER A 197 15.30 18.92 -9.85
C SER A 197 16.35 19.48 -8.90
N ASN A 198 17.48 18.79 -8.78
CA ASN A 198 18.66 19.34 -8.11
C ASN A 198 19.14 20.56 -8.93
N LYS A 199 19.05 21.76 -8.35
CA LYS A 199 19.65 22.97 -8.92
C LYS A 199 21.10 23.09 -8.50
#